data_AF-A0A9D6Z7L0-F1
#
_entry.id   AF-A0A9D6Z7L0-F1
#
_cell.length_a   1.000
_cell.length_b   1.000
_cell.length_c   1.000
_cell.angle_alpha   90.00
_cell.angle_beta   90.00
_cell.angle_gamma   90.00
#
_symmetry.space_group_name_H-M   'P 1'
#
loop_
_entity.id
_entity.type
_entity.pdbx_description
1 polymer ?
#
loop_
_entity_poly.entity_id
_entity_poly.type
_entity_poly.pdbx_seq_one_letter_code
_entity_poly.pdbx_strand_id
1 'polypeptide(L)' 'MDISQGDCAINCSLFKGSYAVTGPVDRHILVDIQVPGCPPSPAEILEALSELRKPTVL' A
#
# COMPACT_ATOMS: atom_id res chain seq x y z
N MET A 1 -8.40 -7.52 4.92
CA MET A 1 -7.26 -6.96 5.66
C MET A 1 -6.24 -6.72 4.57
N ASP A 2 -6.16 -5.48 4.13
CA ASP A 2 -5.68 -5.10 2.82
C ASP A 2 -4.51 -4.14 2.96
N ILE A 3 -3.48 -4.33 2.13
CA ILE A 3 -2.23 -3.58 2.18
C ILE A 3 -2.06 -2.83 0.86
N SER A 4 -1.74 -1.54 0.90
CA SER A 4 -1.25 -0.81 -0.27
C SER A 4 0.29 -0.78 -0.24
N GLN A 5 0.91 -1.42 -1.23
CA GLN A 5 2.37 -1.53 -1.32
C GLN A 5 2.93 -0.65 -2.44
N GLY A 6 3.82 0.25 -2.07
CA GLY A 6 4.54 1.16 -2.96
C GLY A 6 3.76 2.41 -3.35
N ASP A 7 4.50 3.45 -3.75
CA ASP A 7 3.95 4.78 -3.98
C ASP A 7 2.93 4.81 -5.13
N CYS A 8 3.11 3.93 -6.13
CA CYS A 8 2.13 3.78 -7.21
C CYS A 8 0.76 3.32 -6.69
N ALA A 9 0.71 2.40 -5.71
CA ALA A 9 -0.55 1.96 -5.12
C ALA A 9 -1.15 3.02 -4.18
N ILE A 10 -0.30 3.75 -3.45
CA ILE A 10 -0.70 4.73 -2.43
C ILE A 10 -1.19 6.04 -3.05
N ASN A 11 -0.56 6.53 -4.12
CA ASN A 11 -0.84 7.86 -4.65
C ASN A 11 -0.64 7.99 -6.18
N CYS A 12 -0.53 6.87 -6.89
CA CYS A 12 -0.21 6.76 -8.33
C CYS A 12 1.21 7.20 -8.73
N SER A 13 1.92 7.96 -7.89
CA SER A 13 3.31 8.42 -8.07
C SER A 13 3.69 8.68 -9.53
N LEU A 14 4.63 7.89 -10.08
CA LEU A 14 5.13 7.98 -11.44
C LEU A 14 4.04 7.97 -12.52
N PHE A 15 2.89 7.35 -12.26
CA PHE A 15 1.77 7.23 -13.19
C PHE A 15 0.61 8.19 -12.90
N LYS A 16 0.79 9.16 -12.00
CA LYS A 16 -0.25 10.13 -11.65
C LYS A 16 -0.69 10.92 -12.88
N GLY A 17 -2.00 10.95 -13.13
CA GLY A 17 -2.59 11.65 -14.28
C GLY A 17 -2.58 10.85 -15.58
N SER A 18 -2.05 9.62 -15.59
CA SER A 18 -2.14 8.72 -16.74
C SER A 18 -3.59 8.37 -17.05
N TYR A 19 -3.96 8.37 -18.34
CA TYR A 19 -5.27 7.94 -18.81
C TYR A 19 -5.58 6.48 -18.46
N ALA A 20 -4.54 5.69 -18.17
CA ALA A 20 -4.64 4.26 -17.87
C ALA A 20 -4.62 3.96 -16.35
N VAL A 21 -4.67 4.98 -15.48
CA VAL A 21 -4.65 4.80 -14.01
C VAL A 21 -5.90 5.40 -13.38
N THR A 22 -6.64 4.56 -12.65
CA THR A 22 -7.93 4.91 -12.01
C THR A 22 -7.78 5.74 -10.72
N GLY A 23 -6.55 5.86 -10.20
CA GLY A 23 -6.27 6.49 -8.93
C GLY A 23 -5.62 5.52 -7.93
N PRO A 24 -5.38 5.99 -6.69
CA PRO A 24 -4.85 5.15 -5.62
C PRO A 24 -5.82 4.05 -5.21
N VAL A 25 -5.30 2.97 -4.64
CA VAL A 25 -6.07 1.76 -4.33
C VAL A 25 -7.11 1.96 -3.22
N ASP A 26 -6.87 2.92 -2.32
CA ASP A 26 -7.77 3.28 -1.21
C ASP A 26 -9.12 3.86 -1.68
N ARG A 27 -9.25 4.22 -2.96
CA ARG A 27 -10.53 4.59 -3.59
C ARG A 27 -11.42 3.39 -3.90
N HIS A 28 -10.86 2.18 -3.92
CA HIS A 28 -11.54 0.97 -4.38
C HIS A 28 -11.79 -0.02 -3.25
N ILE A 29 -10.88 -0.09 -2.28
CA ILE A 29 -10.95 -0.96 -1.11
C ILE A 29 -10.45 -0.22 0.13
N LEU A 30 -10.87 -0.67 1.32
CA LEU A 30 -10.34 -0.16 2.57
C LEU A 30 -8.91 -0.67 2.76
N VAL A 31 -7.99 0.21 3.13
CA VAL A 31 -6.58 -0.15 3.33
C VAL A 31 -6.24 -0.05 4.80
N ASP A 32 -5.73 -1.13 5.38
CA ASP A 32 -5.32 -1.19 6.79
C ASP A 32 -3.90 -0.67 7.00
N ILE A 33 -2.99 -1.02 6.08
CA ILE A 33 -1.56 -0.67 6.17
C ILE A 33 -1.07 -0.15 4.82
N GLN A 34 -0.32 0.95 4.85
CA GLN A 34 0.39 1.49 3.69
C GLN A 34 1.90 1.26 3.83
N VAL A 35 2.53 0.71 2.80
CA VAL A 35 3.98 0.45 2.74
C VAL A 35 4.59 1.35 1.66
N PRO A 36 5.12 2.54 2.00
CA PRO A 36 5.67 3.48 1.02
C PRO A 36 6.96 2.96 0.36
N GLY A 37 7.25 3.42 -0.86
CA GLY A 37 8.48 3.11 -1.59
C GLY A 37 8.29 2.87 -3.09
N CYS A 38 9.39 2.95 -3.85
CA CYS A 38 9.35 2.78 -5.32
C CYS A 38 10.57 2.00 -5.86
N PRO A 39 10.69 0.68 -5.58
CA PRO A 39 9.81 -0.13 -4.73
C PRO A 39 10.19 -0.05 -3.24
N PRO A 40 9.27 -0.41 -2.31
CA PRO A 40 9.63 -0.57 -0.89
C PRO A 40 10.69 -1.66 -0.72
N SER A 41 11.53 -1.53 0.31
CA SER A 41 12.55 -2.53 0.59
C SER A 41 11.93 -3.85 1.06
N PRO A 42 12.60 -5.00 0.82
CA PRO A 42 12.11 -6.29 1.32
C PRO A 42 11.89 -6.32 2.83
N ALA A 43 12.71 -5.60 3.60
CA ALA A 43 12.58 -5.51 5.05
C ALA A 43 11.28 -4.80 5.47
N GLU A 44 10.93 -3.69 4.82
CA GLU A 44 9.68 -2.95 5.09
C GLU A 44 8.43 -3.77 4.72
N ILE A 45 8.49 -4.55 3.64
CA ILE A 45 7.39 -5.46 3.27
C ILE A 45 7.20 -6.53 4.36
N LEU A 46 8.29 -7.14 4.84
CA LEU A 46 8.24 -8.16 5.89
C LEU A 46 7.72 -7.59 7.22
N GLU A 47 8.11 -6.37 7.55
CA GLU A 47 7.63 -5.65 8.74
C GLU A 47 6.12 -5.43 8.66
N ALA A 48 5.62 -4.89 7.54
CA ALA A 48 4.19 -4.67 7.35
C ALA A 48 3.36 -5.97 7.45
N LEU A 49 3.86 -7.07 6.88
CA LEU A 49 3.22 -8.38 6.99
C LEU A 49 3.26 -8.95 8.41
N SER A 50 4.28 -8.61 9.19
CA SER A 50 4.39 -8.97 10.61
C SER A 50 3.38 -8.18 11.44
N GLU A 51 3.28 -6.87 11.23
CA GLU A 51 2.28 -6.01 11.88
C GLU A 51 0.85 -6.47 11.59
N LEU A 52 0.54 -6.78 10.32
CA LEU A 52 -0.78 -7.28 9.92
C LEU A 52 -1.18 -8.58 10.66
N ARG A 53 -0.19 -9.40 11.03
CA ARG A 53 -0.43 -10.70 11.70
C ARG A 53 -0.64 -10.56 13.19
N LYS A 54 -0.27 -9.43 13.81
CA LYS A 54 -0.41 -9.27 15.26
C LYS A 54 -1.89 -9.34 15.62
N PRO A 55 -2.26 -10.06 16.69
CA PRO A 55 -3.64 -10.08 17.15
C PRO A 55 -4.06 -8.64 17.48
N THR A 56 -5.05 -8.13 16.76
CA THR A 56 -5.64 -6.83 17.04
C THR A 56 -6.31 -6.89 18.41
N VAL A 57 -5.68 -6.29 19.42
CA VAL A 57 -6.32 -6.02 20.70
C VAL A 57 -7.23 -4.82 20.50
N LEU A 58 -8.54 -5.07 20.44
CA LEU A 58 -9.58 -4.05 20.53
C LEU A 58 -9.69 -3.51 21.96
#